data_AF-A0A544VQJ6-F1
#
_entry.id   AF-A0A544VQJ6-F1
#
_cell.length_a   1.000
_cell.length_b   1.000
_cell.length_c   1.000
_cell.angle_alpha   90.00
_cell.angle_beta   90.00
_cell.angle_gamma   90.00
#
_symmetry.space_group_name_H-M   'P 1'
#
loop_
_entity.id
_entity.type
_entity.pdbx_description
1 polymer ?
#
loop_
_entity_poly.entity_id
_entity_poly.type
_entity_poly.pdbx_seq_one_letter_code
_entity_poly.pdbx_strand_id
1 'polypeptide(L)'
;MNNDNDSERHQRIFELLAETRDERDQVLHGIDDERERSDLAALLDTADALWLSAHGAPPLADDPVAALLGLVPQRQFSLNPRGLKQARKRAGLTVSDLADRLRQRGWEVNKNDVFRWETRSAADVAPAVIEAMSRILDWPVERMIFNSPVINDELAEVRGQPAFDRLVDRWARIQRVSRDAAAAALETRLLATVHRGQRPDSTQFLRLLEEFVASVEEGEELGE
;
A
#
# COMPACT_ATOMS: atom_id res chain seq x y z
N MET A 1 -45.91 -24.24 -0.21
CA MET A 1 -45.34 -22.88 -0.28
C MET A 1 -44.10 -22.77 0.62
N ASN A 2 -43.10 -23.66 0.45
CA ASN A 2 -41.85 -23.66 1.25
C ASN A 2 -40.57 -23.44 0.42
N ASN A 3 -40.69 -23.27 -0.91
CA ASN A 3 -39.53 -23.22 -1.83
C ASN A 3 -38.93 -21.82 -2.01
N ASP A 4 -39.72 -20.76 -1.84
CA ASP A 4 -39.25 -19.37 -1.98
C ASP A 4 -38.31 -18.99 -0.83
N ASN A 5 -38.67 -19.34 0.41
CA ASN A 5 -37.91 -18.95 1.60
C ASN A 5 -36.52 -19.61 1.65
N ASP A 6 -36.41 -20.84 1.13
CA ASP A 6 -35.14 -21.57 1.07
C ASP A 6 -34.22 -21.04 -0.05
N SER A 7 -34.82 -20.55 -1.15
CA SER A 7 -34.08 -19.94 -2.26
C SER A 7 -33.54 -18.56 -1.90
N GLU A 8 -34.33 -17.74 -1.20
CA GLU A 8 -33.89 -16.45 -0.64
C GLU A 8 -32.78 -16.64 0.40
N ARG A 9 -32.90 -17.67 1.25
CA ARG A 9 -31.85 -18.03 2.22
C ARG A 9 -30.55 -18.42 1.54
N HIS A 10 -30.60 -19.26 0.50
CA HIS A 10 -29.40 -19.64 -0.26
C HIS A 10 -28.77 -18.45 -0.98
N GLN A 11 -29.56 -17.57 -1.59
CA GLN A 11 -29.06 -16.35 -2.24
C GLN A 11 -28.35 -15.43 -1.23
N ARG A 12 -28.90 -15.29 -0.02
CA ARG A 12 -28.30 -14.50 1.06
C ARG A 12 -26.96 -15.07 1.52
N ILE A 13 -26.84 -16.39 1.58
CA ILE A 13 -25.58 -17.08 1.90
C ILE A 13 -24.53 -16.83 0.82
N PHE A 14 -24.92 -16.89 -0.47
CA PHE A 14 -24.00 -16.60 -1.58
C PHE A 14 -23.52 -15.15 -1.60
N GLU A 15 -24.38 -14.18 -1.28
CA GLU A 15 -24.01 -12.77 -1.16
C GLU A 15 -23.02 -12.55 -0.01
N LEU A 16 -23.28 -13.16 1.15
CA LEU A 16 -22.37 -13.10 2.32
C LEU A 16 -20.99 -13.71 2.05
N LEU A 17 -20.92 -14.77 1.23
CA LEU A 17 -19.64 -15.37 0.83
C LEU A 17 -18.83 -14.45 -0.10
N ALA A 18 -19.46 -13.51 -0.80
CA ALA A 18 -18.82 -12.55 -1.69
C ALA A 18 -18.38 -11.25 -0.99
N GLU A 19 -18.89 -10.99 0.22
CA GLU A 19 -18.57 -9.81 1.04
C GLU A 19 -17.21 -9.94 1.75
N THR A 20 -16.65 -8.78 2.14
CA THR A 20 -15.42 -8.73 2.94
C THR A 20 -15.65 -9.26 4.36
N ARG A 21 -14.60 -9.74 5.03
CA ARG A 21 -14.73 -10.32 6.38
C ARG A 21 -15.38 -9.35 7.38
N ASP A 22 -15.06 -8.06 7.27
CA ASP A 22 -15.63 -7.02 8.15
C ASP A 22 -17.14 -6.83 7.92
N GLU A 23 -17.61 -6.93 6.68
CA GLU A 23 -19.03 -6.87 6.33
C GLU A 23 -19.79 -8.11 6.82
N ARG A 24 -19.19 -9.30 6.72
CA ARG A 24 -19.75 -10.56 7.26
C ARG A 24 -19.91 -10.52 8.78
N ASP A 25 -18.89 -10.04 9.48
CA ASP A 25 -18.93 -9.91 10.95
C ASP A 25 -20.06 -8.95 11.37
N GLN A 26 -20.29 -7.88 10.61
CA GLN A 26 -21.37 -6.94 10.85
C GLN A 26 -22.77 -7.55 10.64
N VAL A 27 -22.93 -8.43 9.65
CA VAL A 27 -24.18 -9.16 9.43
C VAL A 27 -24.41 -10.23 10.50
N LEU A 28 -23.37 -10.97 10.92
CA LEU A 28 -23.46 -11.95 12.00
C LEU A 28 -23.88 -11.30 13.33
N HIS A 29 -23.37 -10.10 13.62
CA HIS A 29 -23.76 -9.32 14.79
C HIS A 29 -25.23 -8.84 14.76
N GLY A 30 -25.84 -8.74 13.58
CA GLY A 30 -27.26 -8.36 13.42
C GLY A 30 -28.27 -9.49 13.58
N ILE A 31 -27.82 -10.75 13.75
CA ILE A 31 -28.70 -11.90 13.98
C ILE A 31 -28.98 -12.02 15.47
N ASP A 32 -30.23 -11.93 15.91
CA ASP A 32 -30.58 -11.97 17.35
C ASP A 32 -30.53 -13.39 17.95
N ASP A 33 -30.76 -14.43 17.14
CA ASP A 33 -30.71 -15.82 17.59
C ASP A 33 -29.26 -16.33 17.65
N GLU A 34 -28.78 -16.58 18.86
CA GLU A 34 -27.42 -17.09 19.13
C GLU A 34 -27.12 -18.42 18.42
N ARG A 35 -28.13 -19.29 18.31
CA ARG A 35 -27.95 -20.61 17.72
C ARG A 35 -27.83 -20.49 16.20
N GLU A 36 -28.69 -19.67 15.59
CA GLU A 36 -28.61 -19.38 14.16
C GLU A 36 -27.29 -18.65 13.81
N ARG A 37 -26.87 -17.69 14.63
CA ARG A 37 -25.59 -16.99 14.46
C ARG A 37 -24.41 -17.97 14.52
N SER A 38 -24.40 -18.87 15.51
CA SER A 38 -23.34 -19.87 15.67
C SER A 38 -23.31 -20.87 14.51
N ASP A 39 -24.47 -21.34 14.06
CA ASP A 39 -24.57 -22.29 12.94
C ASP A 39 -24.11 -21.64 11.63
N LEU A 40 -24.48 -20.38 11.38
CA LEU A 40 -24.05 -19.63 10.21
C LEU A 40 -22.55 -19.31 10.23
N ALA A 41 -22.00 -18.91 11.39
CA ALA A 41 -20.57 -18.67 11.56
C ALA A 41 -19.75 -19.94 11.25
N ALA A 42 -20.17 -21.10 11.77
CA ALA A 42 -19.51 -22.38 11.49
C ALA A 42 -19.56 -22.76 9.99
N LEU A 43 -20.65 -22.42 9.30
CA LEU A 43 -20.82 -22.67 7.88
C LEU A 43 -19.92 -21.76 7.03
N LEU A 44 -19.78 -20.48 7.41
CA LEU A 44 -18.86 -19.53 6.79
C LEU A 44 -17.40 -19.93 7.00
N ASP A 45 -17.01 -20.33 8.21
CA ASP A 45 -15.65 -20.84 8.51
C ASP A 45 -15.31 -22.07 7.65
N THR A 46 -16.27 -22.98 7.47
CA THR A 46 -16.10 -24.16 6.63
C THR A 46 -15.96 -23.78 5.16
N ALA A 47 -16.73 -22.80 4.69
CA ALA A 47 -16.65 -22.29 3.34
C ALA A 47 -15.32 -21.57 3.07
N ASP A 48 -14.83 -20.76 4.01
CA ASP A 48 -13.51 -20.11 3.92
C ASP A 48 -12.38 -21.15 3.91
N ALA A 49 -12.45 -22.17 4.76
CA ALA A 49 -11.48 -23.27 4.77
C ALA A 49 -11.47 -24.05 3.44
N LEU A 50 -12.66 -24.31 2.88
CA LEU A 50 -12.79 -24.97 1.58
C LEU A 50 -12.25 -24.07 0.46
N TRP A 51 -12.57 -22.78 0.49
CA TRP A 51 -12.09 -21.80 -0.48
C TRP A 51 -10.56 -21.69 -0.45
N LEU A 52 -9.95 -21.58 0.73
CA LEU A 52 -8.49 -21.54 0.92
C LEU A 52 -7.81 -22.85 0.49
N SER A 53 -8.49 -23.99 0.66
CA SER A 53 -7.96 -25.28 0.21
C SER A 53 -7.99 -25.42 -1.32
N ALA A 54 -8.99 -24.83 -1.97
CA ALA A 54 -9.19 -24.88 -3.41
C ALA A 54 -8.40 -23.79 -4.16
N HIS A 55 -8.28 -22.60 -3.55
CA HIS A 55 -7.55 -21.45 -4.04
C HIS A 55 -6.36 -21.26 -3.11
N GLY A 56 -5.24 -21.90 -3.46
CA GLY A 56 -3.98 -21.71 -2.73
C GLY A 56 -3.56 -20.24 -2.68
N ALA A 57 -2.47 -19.95 -1.96
CA ALA A 57 -1.96 -18.59 -1.85
C ALA A 57 -1.83 -17.93 -3.24
N PRO A 58 -2.24 -16.65 -3.39
CA PRO A 58 -2.05 -15.92 -4.63
C PRO A 58 -0.57 -15.96 -5.06
N PRO A 59 -0.28 -15.88 -6.38
CA PRO A 59 1.09 -15.67 -6.83
C PRO A 59 1.71 -14.46 -6.10
N LEU A 60 2.99 -14.54 -5.71
CA LEU A 60 3.65 -13.50 -4.91
C LEU A 60 3.50 -12.09 -5.50
N ALA A 61 3.47 -11.97 -6.83
CA ALA A 61 3.30 -10.70 -7.54
C ALA A 61 1.90 -10.07 -7.35
N ASP A 62 0.90 -10.89 -7.10
CA ASP A 62 -0.51 -10.52 -6.95
C ASP A 62 -1.00 -10.64 -5.49
N ASP A 63 -0.10 -11.01 -4.56
CA ASP A 63 -0.41 -11.17 -3.14
C ASP A 63 -0.38 -9.81 -2.41
N PRO A 64 -1.52 -9.32 -1.90
CA PRO A 64 -1.59 -8.04 -1.19
C PRO A 64 -0.81 -8.03 0.13
N VAL A 65 -0.67 -9.18 0.80
CA VAL A 65 0.13 -9.30 2.03
C VAL A 65 1.61 -9.21 1.68
N ALA A 66 2.05 -9.87 0.60
CA ALA A 66 3.41 -9.76 0.10
C ALA A 66 3.77 -8.32 -0.30
N ALA A 67 2.83 -7.60 -0.92
CA ALA A 67 2.99 -6.19 -1.22
C ALA A 67 3.12 -5.35 0.06
N LEU A 68 2.25 -5.55 1.06
CA LEU A 68 2.29 -4.83 2.34
C LEU A 68 3.59 -5.08 3.12
N LEU A 69 4.09 -6.32 3.10
CA LEU A 69 5.38 -6.70 3.70
C LEU A 69 6.61 -6.27 2.87
N GLY A 70 6.40 -5.65 1.71
CA GLY A 70 7.48 -5.18 0.83
C GLY A 70 8.28 -6.32 0.20
N LEU A 71 7.69 -7.50 0.02
CA LEU A 71 8.31 -8.68 -0.61
C LEU A 71 8.26 -8.64 -2.14
N VAL A 72 7.46 -7.71 -2.70
CA VAL A 72 7.35 -7.46 -4.13
C VAL A 72 8.04 -6.13 -4.48
N PRO A 73 8.72 -6.01 -5.63
CA PRO A 73 9.26 -4.73 -6.09
C PRO A 73 8.20 -3.65 -6.20
N GLN A 74 8.43 -2.52 -5.53
CA GLN A 74 7.56 -1.36 -5.55
C GLN A 74 8.25 -0.19 -6.25
N ARG A 75 7.57 0.44 -7.20
CA ARG A 75 8.16 1.52 -8.03
C ARG A 75 8.53 2.77 -7.22
N GLN A 76 7.90 3.00 -6.07
CA GLN A 76 8.19 4.12 -5.18
C GLN A 76 9.45 3.93 -4.31
N PHE A 77 9.88 2.69 -4.12
CA PHE A 77 11.02 2.31 -3.28
C PHE A 77 12.02 1.54 -4.13
N SER A 78 12.67 2.24 -5.05
CA SER A 78 13.72 1.65 -5.88
C SER A 78 15.07 1.78 -5.20
N LEU A 79 15.90 0.74 -5.30
CA LEU A 79 17.24 0.76 -4.75
C LEU A 79 18.12 1.76 -5.52
N ASN A 80 18.84 2.60 -4.80
CA ASN A 80 19.87 3.50 -5.31
C ASN A 80 21.19 2.73 -5.56
N PRO A 81 21.61 2.51 -6.82
CA PRO A 81 22.83 1.77 -7.14
C PRO A 81 24.10 2.39 -6.54
N ARG A 82 24.16 3.73 -6.48
CA ARG A 82 25.31 4.44 -5.92
C ARG A 82 25.35 4.32 -4.40
N GLY A 83 24.17 4.44 -3.77
CA GLY A 83 23.99 4.23 -2.33
C GLY A 83 24.43 2.83 -1.91
N LEU A 84 23.96 1.80 -2.61
CA LEU A 84 24.38 0.41 -2.40
C LEU A 84 25.90 0.24 -2.52
N LYS A 85 26.47 0.70 -3.64
CA LYS A 85 27.91 0.56 -3.91
C LYS A 85 28.77 1.25 -2.87
N GLN A 86 28.35 2.43 -2.40
CA GLN A 86 29.03 3.18 -1.35
C GLN A 86 28.96 2.45 0.00
N ALA A 87 27.76 2.03 0.40
CA ALA A 87 27.53 1.31 1.65
C ALA A 87 28.35 0.01 1.69
N ARG A 88 28.31 -0.79 0.63
CA ARG A 88 29.09 -2.02 0.51
C ARG A 88 30.60 -1.77 0.61
N LYS A 89 31.13 -0.78 -0.12
CA LYS A 89 32.55 -0.45 -0.06
C LYS A 89 32.98 0.02 1.33
N ARG A 90 32.16 0.80 2.02
CA ARG A 90 32.43 1.26 3.39
C ARG A 90 32.46 0.11 4.38
N ALA A 91 31.56 -0.87 4.21
CA ALA A 91 31.54 -2.10 5.00
C ALA A 91 32.68 -3.09 4.65
N GLY A 92 33.52 -2.78 3.67
CA GLY A 92 34.62 -3.64 3.24
C GLY A 92 34.18 -4.95 2.58
N LEU A 93 32.93 -5.05 2.13
CA LEU A 93 32.37 -6.28 1.56
C LEU A 93 32.53 -6.35 0.05
N THR A 94 32.73 -7.54 -0.49
CA THR A 94 32.59 -7.81 -1.92
C THR A 94 31.12 -8.01 -2.30
N VAL A 95 30.82 -7.99 -3.61
CA VAL A 95 29.47 -8.32 -4.10
C VAL A 95 29.07 -9.76 -3.78
N SER A 96 30.04 -10.68 -3.69
CA SER A 96 29.81 -12.06 -3.27
C SER A 96 29.43 -12.13 -1.79
N ASP A 97 30.18 -11.43 -0.93
CA ASP A 97 29.92 -11.43 0.52
C ASP A 97 28.52 -10.90 0.85
N LEU A 98 28.08 -9.84 0.16
CA LEU A 98 26.73 -9.32 0.35
C LEU A 98 25.66 -10.32 -0.09
N ALA A 99 25.85 -10.97 -1.25
CA ALA A 99 24.93 -12.01 -1.73
C ALA A 99 24.88 -13.21 -0.77
N ASP A 100 26.02 -13.65 -0.24
CA ASP A 100 26.09 -14.75 0.73
C ASP A 100 25.37 -14.39 2.04
N ARG A 101 25.54 -13.16 2.54
CA ARG A 101 24.85 -12.68 3.76
C ARG A 101 23.34 -12.50 3.58
N LEU A 102 22.89 -12.19 2.37
CA LEU A 102 21.46 -12.17 2.02
C LEU A 102 20.90 -13.59 1.95
N ARG A 103 21.61 -14.53 1.30
CA ARG A 103 21.24 -15.95 1.27
C ARG A 103 21.15 -16.59 2.66
N GLN A 104 22.09 -16.29 3.55
CA GLN A 104 22.04 -16.74 4.94
C GLN A 104 20.79 -16.25 5.70
N ARG A 105 20.14 -15.20 5.22
CA ARG A 105 18.88 -14.65 5.76
C ARG A 105 17.64 -15.12 4.99
N GLY A 106 17.78 -16.10 4.09
CA GLY A 106 16.67 -16.69 3.35
C GLY A 106 16.34 -16.00 2.02
N TRP A 107 17.13 -15.02 1.57
CA TRP A 107 16.90 -14.36 0.29
C TRP A 107 17.55 -15.11 -0.87
N GLU A 108 16.79 -15.38 -1.93
CA GLU A 108 17.30 -16.00 -3.16
C GLU A 108 18.05 -14.98 -4.04
N VAL A 109 19.26 -14.62 -3.61
CA VAL A 109 20.09 -13.60 -4.28
C VAL A 109 21.48 -14.14 -4.57
N ASN A 110 21.96 -13.93 -5.79
CA ASN A 110 23.31 -14.32 -6.21
C ASN A 110 24.21 -13.09 -6.45
N LYS A 111 25.50 -13.36 -6.68
CA LYS A 111 26.52 -12.33 -6.93
C LYS A 111 26.19 -11.46 -8.15
N ASN A 112 25.63 -12.06 -9.22
CA ASN A 112 25.30 -11.35 -10.45
C ASN A 112 24.15 -10.38 -10.23
N ASP A 113 23.19 -10.71 -9.36
CA ASP A 113 22.10 -9.82 -8.99
C ASP A 113 22.65 -8.56 -8.30
N VAL A 114 23.49 -8.74 -7.27
CA VAL A 114 24.14 -7.63 -6.56
C VAL A 114 24.99 -6.78 -7.51
N PHE A 115 25.76 -7.41 -8.39
CA PHE A 115 26.55 -6.70 -9.39
C PHE A 115 25.65 -5.93 -10.38
N ARG A 116 24.55 -6.53 -10.84
CA ARG A 116 23.57 -5.90 -11.73
C ARG A 116 22.90 -4.71 -11.06
N TRP A 117 22.55 -4.81 -9.77
CA TRP A 117 21.97 -3.71 -9.00
C TRP A 117 22.92 -2.52 -8.87
N GLU A 118 24.23 -2.75 -8.76
CA GLU A 118 25.23 -1.68 -8.70
C GLU A 118 25.55 -1.04 -10.07
N THR A 119 25.28 -1.73 -11.19
CA THR A 119 25.83 -1.36 -12.51
C THR A 119 24.80 -1.14 -13.61
N ARG A 120 23.61 -1.73 -13.52
CA ARG A 120 22.61 -1.72 -14.60
C ARG A 120 21.25 -1.22 -14.11
N SER A 121 20.54 -2.05 -13.35
CA SER A 121 19.18 -1.76 -12.90
C SER A 121 18.95 -2.46 -11.57
N ALA A 122 18.21 -1.77 -10.70
CA ALA A 122 17.76 -2.25 -9.41
C ALA A 122 16.24 -2.00 -9.22
N ALA A 123 15.51 -1.89 -10.32
CA ALA A 123 14.07 -1.65 -10.32
C ALA A 123 13.25 -2.86 -9.84
N ASP A 124 13.84 -4.04 -9.87
CA ASP A 124 13.25 -5.31 -9.45
C ASP A 124 13.67 -5.74 -8.03
N VAL A 125 14.25 -4.81 -7.25
CA VAL A 125 14.61 -5.08 -5.85
C VAL A 125 13.42 -4.74 -4.96
N ALA A 126 12.93 -5.73 -4.22
CA ALA A 126 11.84 -5.53 -3.28
C ALA A 126 12.29 -4.71 -2.05
N PRO A 127 11.42 -3.84 -1.47
CA PRO A 127 11.76 -3.02 -0.32
C PRO A 127 12.34 -3.80 0.87
N ALA A 128 11.80 -4.99 1.15
CA ALA A 128 12.29 -5.85 2.22
C ALA A 128 13.74 -6.32 1.99
N VAL A 129 14.16 -6.50 0.73
CA VAL A 129 15.55 -6.82 0.38
C VAL A 129 16.44 -5.59 0.63
N ILE A 130 15.97 -4.39 0.28
CA ILE A 130 16.70 -3.13 0.55
C ILE A 130 16.90 -2.94 2.06
N GLU A 131 15.87 -3.21 2.85
CA GLU A 131 15.94 -3.16 4.32
C GLU A 131 16.87 -4.25 4.89
N ALA A 132 16.87 -5.45 4.31
CA ALA A 132 17.84 -6.48 4.68
C ALA A 132 19.28 -6.04 4.40
N MET A 133 19.53 -5.39 3.25
CA MET A 133 20.84 -4.84 2.92
C MET A 133 21.25 -3.73 3.90
N SER A 134 20.33 -2.84 4.27
CA SER A 134 20.60 -1.73 5.20
C SER A 134 21.10 -2.27 6.55
N ARG A 135 20.46 -3.32 7.07
CA ARG A 135 20.87 -4.03 8.29
C ARG A 135 22.21 -4.76 8.14
N ILE A 136 22.49 -5.38 7.00
CA ILE A 136 23.76 -6.08 6.75
C ILE A 136 24.94 -5.10 6.67
N LEU A 137 24.71 -3.94 6.06
CA LEU A 137 25.73 -2.94 5.74
C LEU A 137 25.87 -1.87 6.82
N ASP A 138 25.01 -1.89 7.84
CA ASP A 138 24.89 -0.84 8.87
C ASP A 138 24.81 0.55 8.23
N TRP A 139 23.87 0.70 7.28
CA TRP A 139 23.71 1.90 6.48
C TRP A 139 22.24 2.35 6.48
N PRO A 140 21.95 3.66 6.62
CA PRO A 140 20.57 4.15 6.63
C PRO A 140 19.81 3.79 5.36
N VAL A 141 18.60 3.24 5.51
CA VAL A 141 17.77 2.76 4.40
C VAL A 141 17.38 3.90 3.46
N GLU A 142 17.19 5.11 4.00
CA GLU A 142 16.86 6.35 3.27
C GLU A 142 17.97 6.74 2.29
N ARG A 143 19.21 6.33 2.56
CA ARG A 143 20.36 6.54 1.67
C ARG A 143 20.54 5.41 0.66
N MET A 144 19.82 4.29 0.82
CA MET A 144 19.80 3.16 -0.09
C MET A 144 18.64 3.20 -1.07
N ILE A 145 17.62 4.02 -0.83
CA ILE A 145 16.47 4.19 -1.74
C ILE A 145 16.62 5.46 -2.58
N PHE A 146 16.10 5.42 -3.80
CA PHE A 146 15.64 6.63 -4.46
C PHE A 146 14.17 6.84 -4.05
N ASN A 147 13.86 7.98 -3.45
CA ASN A 147 12.50 8.51 -3.53
C ASN A 147 12.28 8.87 -5.00
N SER A 148 11.31 8.24 -5.67
CA SER A 148 11.11 8.39 -7.12
C SER A 148 11.17 9.88 -7.53
N PRO A 149 12.12 10.28 -8.41
CA PRO A 149 12.18 11.65 -8.89
C PRO A 149 10.89 12.05 -9.62
N VAL A 150 10.18 11.10 -10.23
CA VAL A 150 8.90 11.36 -10.90
C VAL A 150 7.81 11.81 -9.93
N ILE A 151 7.75 11.26 -8.71
CA ILE A 151 6.79 11.70 -7.69
C ILE A 151 7.18 13.09 -7.18
N ASN A 152 8.47 13.38 -7.05
CA ASN A 152 8.95 14.71 -6.68
C ASN A 152 8.69 15.75 -7.77
N ASP A 153 8.84 15.38 -9.04
CA ASP A 153 8.60 16.25 -10.20
C ASP A 153 7.10 16.51 -10.38
N GLU A 154 6.24 15.49 -10.28
CA GLU A 154 4.78 15.63 -10.32
C GLU A 154 4.27 16.46 -9.13
N LEU A 155 4.81 16.24 -7.91
CA LEU A 155 4.47 17.04 -6.73
C LEU A 155 4.97 18.49 -6.85
N ALA A 156 6.17 18.70 -7.39
CA ALA A 156 6.69 20.04 -7.68
C ALA A 156 5.87 20.76 -8.75
N GLU A 157 5.40 20.03 -9.77
CA GLU A 157 4.51 20.54 -10.81
C GLU A 157 3.14 20.92 -10.23
N VAL A 158 2.56 20.07 -9.37
CA VAL A 158 1.31 20.37 -8.63
C VAL A 158 1.47 21.63 -7.76
N ARG A 159 2.56 21.73 -6.99
CA ARG A 159 2.87 22.92 -6.17
C ARG A 159 3.01 24.20 -7.01
N GLY A 160 3.48 24.07 -8.24
CA GLY A 160 3.60 25.19 -9.18
C GLY A 160 2.28 25.65 -9.80
N GLN A 161 1.18 24.92 -9.58
CA GLN A 161 -0.11 25.25 -10.17
C GLN A 161 -0.95 26.18 -9.27
N PRO A 162 -1.54 27.25 -9.83
CA PRO A 162 -2.44 28.14 -9.07
C PRO A 162 -3.67 27.42 -8.48
N ALA A 163 -4.05 26.27 -9.05
CA ALA A 163 -5.11 25.43 -8.50
C ALA A 163 -4.76 24.87 -7.13
N PHE A 164 -3.50 24.49 -6.91
CA PHE A 164 -3.03 23.97 -5.63
C PHE A 164 -3.07 25.06 -4.55
N ASP A 165 -2.62 26.28 -4.87
CA ASP A 165 -2.68 27.41 -3.93
C ASP A 165 -4.11 27.68 -3.45
N ARG A 166 -5.11 27.61 -4.35
CA ARG A 166 -6.52 27.79 -4.00
C ARG A 166 -7.04 26.70 -3.07
N LEU A 167 -6.58 25.46 -3.26
CA LEU A 167 -6.92 24.34 -2.37
C LEU A 167 -6.29 24.49 -0.99
N VAL A 168 -5.04 24.96 -0.93
CA VAL A 168 -4.37 25.27 0.34
C VAL A 168 -5.12 26.35 1.11
N ASP A 169 -5.53 27.43 0.43
CA ASP A 169 -6.26 28.54 1.07
C ASP A 169 -7.68 28.13 1.52
N ARG A 170 -8.32 27.20 0.82
CA ARG A 170 -9.61 26.60 1.25
C ARG A 170 -9.42 25.69 2.45
N TRP A 171 -8.48 24.77 2.38
CA TRP A 171 -8.17 23.84 3.46
C TRP A 171 -7.73 24.54 4.75
N ALA A 172 -6.94 25.60 4.63
CA ALA A 172 -6.53 26.43 5.77
C ALA A 172 -7.73 27.08 6.48
N ARG A 173 -8.77 27.48 5.72
CA ARG A 173 -9.99 28.08 6.28
C ARG A 173 -10.86 27.05 6.99
N ILE A 174 -11.11 25.90 6.35
CA ILE A 174 -11.88 24.78 6.92
C ILE A 174 -11.24 24.32 8.23
N GLN A 175 -9.95 23.95 8.18
CA GLN A 175 -9.26 23.37 9.33
C GLN A 175 -8.76 24.43 10.34
N ARG A 176 -8.94 25.73 10.06
CA ARG A 176 -8.44 26.86 10.86
C ARG A 176 -6.95 26.75 11.20
N VAL A 177 -6.14 26.28 10.25
CA VAL A 177 -4.69 26.12 10.38
C VAL A 177 -3.92 27.16 9.58
N SER A 178 -2.63 27.29 9.83
CA SER A 178 -1.76 28.13 8.99
C SER A 178 -1.69 27.58 7.57
N ARG A 179 -1.42 28.47 6.61
CA ARG A 179 -1.27 28.12 5.19
C ARG A 179 -0.18 27.05 4.97
N ASP A 180 0.94 27.18 5.67
CA ASP A 180 2.05 26.22 5.58
C ASP A 180 1.67 24.84 6.13
N ALA A 181 0.89 24.80 7.22
CA ALA A 181 0.37 23.54 7.77
C ALA A 181 -0.69 22.90 6.85
N ALA A 182 -1.53 23.72 6.21
CA ALA A 182 -2.49 23.27 5.22
C ALA A 182 -1.80 22.66 3.99
N ALA A 183 -0.75 23.30 3.47
CA ALA A 183 0.05 22.78 2.38
C ALA A 183 0.69 21.43 2.74
N ALA A 184 1.34 21.34 3.90
CA ALA A 184 1.94 20.09 4.37
C ALA A 184 0.92 18.95 4.56
N ALA A 185 -0.30 19.27 5.02
CA ALA A 185 -1.37 18.30 5.18
C ALA A 185 -1.87 17.75 3.83
N LEU A 186 -2.12 18.64 2.86
CA LEU A 186 -2.54 18.24 1.50
C LEU A 186 -1.45 17.45 0.77
N GLU A 187 -0.17 17.81 0.95
CA GLU A 187 0.97 17.05 0.42
C GLU A 187 1.09 15.65 1.02
N THR A 188 0.93 15.53 2.34
CA THR A 188 0.94 14.24 3.02
C THR A 188 -0.19 13.35 2.50
N ARG A 189 -1.37 13.94 2.24
CA ARG A 189 -2.52 13.24 1.68
C ARG A 189 -2.31 12.80 0.23
N LEU A 190 -1.68 13.64 -0.59
CA LEU A 190 -1.26 13.28 -1.96
C LEU A 190 -0.34 12.07 -1.94
N LEU A 191 0.70 12.09 -1.11
CA LEU A 191 1.64 10.98 -0.95
C LEU A 191 0.91 9.70 -0.52
N ALA A 192 -0.03 9.78 0.42
CA ALA A 192 -0.85 8.64 0.84
C ALA A 192 -1.72 8.04 -0.29
N THR A 193 -2.21 8.86 -1.22
CA THR A 193 -2.99 8.38 -2.38
C THR A 193 -2.12 7.64 -3.40
N VAL A 194 -0.87 8.08 -3.58
CA VAL A 194 0.13 7.36 -4.39
C VAL A 194 0.49 6.01 -3.76
N HIS A 195 0.59 5.96 -2.42
CA HIS A 195 0.79 4.71 -1.70
C HIS A 195 -0.35 3.69 -1.87
N ARG A 196 -1.54 4.11 -2.34
CA ARG A 196 -2.68 3.23 -2.67
C ARG A 196 -2.64 2.69 -4.12
N GLY A 197 -1.55 2.88 -4.85
CA GLY A 197 -1.31 2.23 -6.14
C GLY A 197 -1.92 2.92 -7.37
N GLN A 198 -2.63 4.03 -7.20
CA GLN A 198 -3.01 4.91 -8.31
C GLN A 198 -1.80 5.77 -8.69
N ARG A 199 -1.55 5.96 -9.99
CA ARG A 199 -0.52 6.88 -10.51
C ARG A 199 -1.17 8.02 -11.30
N PRO A 200 -1.75 9.00 -10.60
CA PRO A 200 -2.33 10.17 -11.24
C PRO A 200 -1.22 11.07 -11.79
N ASP A 201 -1.46 11.72 -12.93
CA ASP A 201 -0.66 12.86 -13.37
C ASP A 201 -0.97 14.11 -12.51
N SER A 202 -0.23 15.21 -12.71
CA SER A 202 -0.41 16.47 -11.97
C SER A 202 -1.85 17.00 -12.00
N THR A 203 -2.57 16.79 -13.10
CA THR A 203 -3.96 17.24 -13.27
C THR A 203 -4.93 16.34 -12.50
N GLN A 204 -4.70 15.02 -12.54
CA GLN A 204 -5.50 14.06 -11.78
C GLN A 204 -5.28 14.20 -10.27
N PHE A 205 -4.07 14.55 -9.82
CA PHE A 205 -3.80 14.87 -8.41
C PHE A 205 -4.59 16.09 -7.93
N LEU A 206 -4.62 17.15 -8.72
CA LEU A 206 -5.40 18.35 -8.39
C LEU A 206 -6.90 18.03 -8.31
N ARG A 207 -7.42 17.20 -9.22
CA ARG A 207 -8.82 16.78 -9.19
C ARG A 207 -9.15 15.97 -7.93
N LEU A 208 -8.27 15.05 -7.53
CA LEU A 208 -8.46 14.25 -6.31
C LEU A 208 -8.41 15.12 -5.04
N LEU A 209 -7.54 16.11 -4.99
CA LEU A 209 -7.52 17.07 -3.89
C LEU A 209 -8.76 17.96 -3.88
N GLU A 210 -9.24 18.38 -5.05
CA GLU A 210 -10.47 19.17 -5.19
C GLU A 210 -11.69 18.40 -4.68
N GLU A 211 -11.87 17.15 -5.14
CA GLU A 211 -12.95 16.27 -4.66
C GLU A 211 -12.87 16.04 -3.14
N PHE A 212 -11.66 15.87 -2.60
CA PHE A 212 -11.45 15.69 -1.17
C PHE A 212 -11.78 16.96 -0.36
N VAL A 213 -11.28 18.12 -0.78
CA VAL A 213 -11.56 19.39 -0.09
C VAL A 213 -13.05 19.70 -0.14
N ALA A 214 -13.70 19.51 -1.30
CA ALA A 214 -15.15 19.69 -1.45
C ALA A 214 -15.95 18.76 -0.53
N SER A 215 -15.58 17.48 -0.44
CA SER A 215 -16.26 16.52 0.47
C SER A 215 -16.14 16.90 1.94
N VAL A 216 -15.05 17.55 2.35
CA VAL A 216 -14.88 18.00 3.74
C VAL A 216 -15.64 19.31 4.00
N GLU A 217 -15.72 20.21 3.00
CA GLU A 217 -16.55 21.42 3.08
C GLU A 217 -18.05 21.07 3.23
N GLU A 218 -18.56 20.13 2.43
CA GLU A 218 -19.96 19.68 2.49
C GLU A 218 -20.30 19.02 3.84
N GLY A 219 -19.31 18.40 4.50
CA GLY A 219 -19.47 17.81 5.83
C GLY A 219 -19.52 18.83 6.97
N GLU A 220 -18.92 20.02 6.80
CA GLU A 220 -19.03 21.13 7.76
C GLU A 220 -20.36 21.88 7.62
N GLU A 221 -20.89 22.05 6.40
CA GLU A 221 -22.15 22.75 6.15
C GLU A 221 -23.40 22.00 6.64
N LEU A 222 -23.32 20.66 6.80
CA LEU A 222 -24.39 19.83 7.35
C LEU A 222 -24.31 19.67 8.89
N GLY A 223 -23.33 20.30 9.53
CA GLY A 223 -23.07 20.25 10.97
C GLY A 223 -23.48 21.51 11.75
N GLU A 224 -24.07 22.52 11.10
CA GLU A 224 -24.76 23.69 11.73
C GLU A 224 -26.29 23.50 11.78
#